data_AF-A0A654DP57-F1
#
_entry.id   AF-A0A654DP57-F1
#
_cell.length_a   1.000
_cell.length_b   1.000
_cell.length_c   1.000
_cell.angle_alpha   90.00
_cell.angle_beta   90.00
_cell.angle_gamma   90.00
#
_symmetry.space_group_name_H-M   'P 1'
#
loop_
_entity.id
_entity.type
_entity.pdbx_description
1 polymer ?
#
loop_
_entity_poly.entity_id
_entity_poly.type
_entity_poly.pdbx_seq_one_letter_code
_entity_poly.pdbx_strand_id
1 'polypeptide(L)'
;MRTIIMAAAIAAASATAASAAETRDYGAALRRMLAETAGGRCPDDLLAEPLLSACRAQLPQMQPALTALGAVGEASFIKAEGDGDTRVETYAVKFAGGKTAIWSIGHRKDGKFGAAYSLGQ
;
A
#
# COMPACT_ATOMS: atom_id res chain seq x y z
N MET A 1 26.18 41.70 -42.00
CA MET A 1 25.66 40.50 -42.70
C MET A 1 25.10 39.55 -41.68
N ARG A 2 23.88 39.06 -41.94
CA ARG A 2 23.11 38.12 -41.11
C ARG A 2 23.77 36.74 -41.18
N THR A 3 23.93 36.08 -40.04
CA THR A 3 23.96 34.62 -39.97
C THR A 3 23.24 34.19 -38.70
N ILE A 4 22.03 33.67 -38.92
CA ILE A 4 21.23 32.93 -37.95
C ILE A 4 21.81 31.52 -37.91
N ILE A 5 22.11 31.00 -36.72
CA ILE A 5 22.21 29.55 -36.49
C ILE A 5 21.36 29.24 -35.26
N MET A 6 20.16 28.71 -35.54
CA MET A 6 19.41 27.89 -34.59
C MET A 6 20.18 26.60 -34.34
N ALA A 7 20.34 26.22 -33.08
CA ALA A 7 20.56 24.84 -32.70
C ALA A 7 19.64 24.53 -31.51
N ALA A 8 18.55 23.82 -31.81
CA ALA A 8 17.72 23.16 -30.82
C ALA A 8 18.47 21.93 -30.29
N ALA A 9 18.55 21.78 -28.96
CA ALA A 9 18.92 20.54 -28.31
C ALA A 9 18.02 20.32 -27.09
N ILE A 10 16.84 19.79 -27.41
CA ILE A 10 16.08 18.72 -26.75
C ILE A 10 16.36 18.52 -25.24
N ALA A 11 15.31 18.74 -24.46
CA ALA A 11 15.19 18.36 -23.06
C ALA A 11 15.44 16.86 -22.83
N ALA A 12 16.24 16.54 -21.82
CA ALA A 12 16.14 15.28 -21.10
C ALA A 12 16.09 15.63 -19.60
N ALA A 13 14.90 16.00 -19.13
CA ALA A 13 14.58 15.86 -17.73
C ALA A 13 14.62 14.35 -17.44
N SER A 14 15.70 13.86 -16.85
CA SER A 14 15.80 12.49 -16.35
C SER A 14 14.86 12.34 -15.16
N ALA A 15 13.56 12.22 -15.47
CA ALA A 15 12.53 11.71 -14.58
C ALA A 15 12.72 10.19 -14.45
N THR A 16 13.82 9.77 -13.83
CA THR A 16 14.03 8.39 -13.39
C THR A 16 14.06 8.36 -11.86
N ALA A 17 13.02 8.92 -11.25
CA ALA A 17 12.71 8.74 -9.83
C ALA A 17 11.34 8.09 -9.61
N ALA A 18 10.61 7.78 -10.69
CA ALA A 18 9.29 7.15 -10.60
C ALA A 18 9.34 5.61 -10.55
N SER A 19 10.42 5.00 -11.04
CA SER A 19 10.47 3.54 -11.25
C SER A 19 11.19 2.76 -10.13
N ALA A 20 11.86 3.45 -9.20
CA ALA A 20 12.57 2.84 -8.08
C ALA A 20 11.81 2.96 -6.73
N ALA A 21 10.78 3.81 -6.69
CA ALA A 21 9.94 4.01 -5.51
C ALA A 21 8.79 2.97 -5.42
N GLU A 22 8.46 2.29 -6.52
CA GLU A 22 7.39 1.28 -6.55
C GLU A 22 7.77 -0.07 -5.93
N THR A 23 9.02 -0.25 -5.49
CA THR A 23 9.56 -1.58 -5.16
C THR A 23 9.53 -1.97 -3.66
N ARG A 24 9.26 -1.10 -2.68
CA ARG A 24 9.57 -1.47 -1.26
C ARG A 24 8.72 -0.91 -0.12
N ASP A 25 7.55 -0.33 -0.37
CA ASP A 25 6.73 0.16 0.76
C ASP A 25 5.28 -0.33 0.68
N TYR A 26 5.08 -1.64 0.86
CA TYR A 26 3.73 -2.16 1.08
C TYR A 26 3.14 -1.64 2.41
N GLY A 27 3.97 -1.06 3.30
CA GLY A 27 3.55 -0.46 4.56
C GLY A 27 2.65 0.75 4.35
N ALA A 28 2.99 1.65 3.43
CA ALA A 28 2.13 2.78 3.06
C ALA A 28 0.79 2.30 2.48
N ALA A 29 0.81 1.32 1.58
CA ALA A 29 -0.39 0.69 1.03
C ALA A 29 -1.26 0.05 2.11
N LEU A 30 -0.65 -0.72 3.02
CA LEU A 30 -1.32 -1.36 4.15
C LEU A 30 -1.98 -0.33 5.06
N ARG A 31 -1.29 0.76 5.40
CA ARG A 31 -1.85 1.84 6.21
C ARG A 31 -3.07 2.46 5.55
N ARG A 32 -2.99 2.74 4.25
CA ARG A 32 -4.11 3.27 3.47
C ARG A 32 -5.29 2.30 3.48
N MET A 33 -5.05 1.02 3.21
CA MET A 33 -6.08 -0.02 3.25
C MET A 33 -6.80 -0.04 4.61
N LEU A 34 -6.04 -0.11 5.71
CA LEU A 34 -6.61 -0.14 7.06
C LEU A 34 -7.40 1.12 7.41
N ALA A 35 -6.90 2.30 7.01
CA ALA A 35 -7.57 3.57 7.25
C ALA A 35 -8.87 3.70 6.47
N GLU A 36 -8.90 3.27 5.20
CA GLU A 36 -10.11 3.28 4.39
C GLU A 36 -11.14 2.25 4.89
N THR A 37 -10.71 1.05 5.29
CA THR A 37 -11.59 0.04 5.89
C THR A 37 -12.18 0.50 7.21
N ALA A 38 -11.39 1.17 8.07
CA ALA A 38 -11.90 1.82 9.27
C ALA A 38 -12.96 2.91 8.94
N GLY A 39 -12.77 3.60 7.81
CA GLY A 39 -13.73 4.56 7.25
C GLY A 39 -14.91 3.93 6.49
N GLY A 40 -15.06 2.61 6.50
CA GLY A 40 -16.18 1.90 5.86
C GLY A 40 -16.03 1.73 4.34
N ARG A 41 -14.81 1.73 3.80
CA ARG A 41 -14.53 1.53 2.37
C ARG A 41 -13.48 0.46 2.14
N CYS A 42 -13.59 -0.25 1.02
CA CYS A 42 -12.55 -1.16 0.54
C CYS A 42 -11.95 -0.58 -0.76
N PRO A 43 -10.67 -0.18 -0.77
CA PRO A 43 -10.06 0.53 -1.91
C PRO A 43 -9.88 -0.41 -3.11
N ASP A 44 -10.72 -0.28 -4.13
CA ASP A 44 -10.71 -1.15 -5.31
C ASP A 44 -9.53 -0.90 -6.26
N ASP A 45 -8.91 0.27 -6.19
CA ASP A 45 -7.66 0.61 -6.85
C ASP A 45 -6.46 -0.12 -6.24
N LEU A 46 -6.57 -0.52 -4.96
CA LEU A 46 -5.50 -1.15 -4.21
C LEU A 46 -5.67 -2.68 -4.09
N LEU A 47 -6.91 -3.17 -3.99
CA LEU A 47 -7.21 -4.57 -3.72
C LEU A 47 -7.59 -5.30 -5.01
N ALA A 48 -6.94 -6.43 -5.26
CA ALA A 48 -7.36 -7.35 -6.32
C ALA A 48 -8.72 -7.96 -5.96
N GLU A 49 -9.46 -8.43 -6.97
CA GLU A 49 -10.87 -8.83 -6.82
C GLU A 49 -11.13 -9.78 -5.63
N PRO A 50 -10.35 -10.87 -5.43
CA PRO A 50 -10.63 -11.78 -4.31
C PRO A 50 -10.51 -11.10 -2.94
N LEU A 51 -9.49 -10.25 -2.76
CA LEU A 51 -9.27 -9.50 -1.52
C LEU A 51 -10.31 -8.39 -1.35
N LEU A 52 -10.70 -7.72 -2.44
CA LEU A 52 -11.74 -6.71 -2.44
C LEU A 52 -13.09 -7.29 -2.02
N SER A 53 -13.45 -8.45 -2.58
CA SER A 53 -14.66 -9.19 -2.22
C SER A 53 -14.65 -9.61 -0.74
N ALA A 54 -13.52 -10.18 -0.27
CA ALA A 54 -13.35 -10.54 1.14
C ALA A 54 -13.45 -9.33 2.07
N CYS A 55 -12.81 -8.21 1.72
CA CYS A 55 -12.90 -6.96 2.47
C CYS A 55 -14.35 -6.49 2.59
N ARG A 56 -15.10 -6.45 1.48
CA ARG A 56 -16.51 -6.02 1.46
C ARG A 56 -17.39 -6.94 2.30
N ALA A 57 -17.18 -8.25 2.21
CA ALA A 57 -17.93 -9.24 2.99
C ALA A 57 -17.66 -9.11 4.51
N GLN A 58 -16.42 -8.81 4.90
CA GLN A 58 -16.02 -8.69 6.30
C GLN A 58 -16.15 -7.27 6.86
N LEU A 59 -16.43 -6.28 6.01
CA LEU A 59 -16.49 -4.86 6.36
C LEU A 59 -17.39 -4.56 7.57
N PRO A 60 -18.60 -5.14 7.72
CA PRO A 60 -19.46 -4.87 8.88
C PRO A 60 -18.83 -5.25 10.22
N GLN A 61 -17.92 -6.24 10.22
CA GLN A 61 -17.18 -6.66 11.42
C GLN A 61 -15.85 -5.90 11.55
N MET A 62 -15.12 -5.72 10.44
CA MET A 62 -13.79 -5.09 10.44
C MET A 62 -13.86 -3.60 10.75
N GLN A 63 -14.82 -2.87 10.19
CA GLN A 63 -14.93 -1.42 10.34
C GLN A 63 -15.01 -1.01 11.83
N PRO A 64 -15.96 -1.49 12.66
CA PRO A 64 -16.02 -1.10 14.07
C PRO A 64 -14.79 -1.56 14.84
N ALA A 65 -14.24 -2.75 14.54
CA ALA A 65 -13.04 -3.26 15.20
C ALA A 65 -11.82 -2.36 14.95
N LEU A 66 -11.56 -1.98 13.69
CA LEU A 66 -10.49 -1.06 13.33
C LEU A 66 -10.72 0.36 13.88
N THR A 67 -11.96 0.83 13.86
CA THR A 67 -12.33 2.14 14.44
C THR A 67 -12.02 2.21 15.93
N ALA A 68 -12.28 1.13 16.67
CA ALA A 68 -11.98 1.02 18.10
C ALA A 68 -10.47 1.03 18.41
N LEU A 69 -9.62 0.65 17.45
CA LEU A 69 -8.16 0.78 17.59
C LEU A 69 -7.68 2.23 17.45
N GLY A 70 -8.48 3.12 16.88
CA GLY A 70 -8.13 4.51 16.60
C GLY A 70 -7.41 4.69 15.26
N ALA A 71 -6.93 5.92 15.00
CA ALA A 71 -6.27 6.25 13.73
C ALA A 71 -5.05 5.35 13.46
N VAL A 72 -4.90 4.94 12.20
CA VAL A 72 -3.78 4.10 11.74
C VAL A 72 -2.48 4.91 11.75
N GLY A 73 -1.56 4.53 12.62
CA GLY A 73 -0.25 5.14 12.78
C GLY A 73 0.82 4.47 11.92
N GLU A 74 2.06 4.50 12.40
CA GLU A 74 3.21 3.96 11.70
C GLU A 74 3.13 2.45 11.47
N ALA A 75 3.57 2.02 10.28
CA ALA A 75 3.82 0.61 9.96
C ALA A 75 5.33 0.39 9.96
N SER A 76 5.83 -0.37 10.93
CA SER A 76 7.24 -0.74 11.05
C SER A 76 7.48 -2.07 10.35
N PHE A 77 8.37 -2.10 9.36
CA PHE A 77 8.73 -3.31 8.63
C PHE A 77 9.30 -4.38 9.58
N ILE A 78 8.85 -5.63 9.42
CA ILE A 78 9.35 -6.79 10.17
C ILE A 78 10.13 -7.72 9.25
N LYS A 79 9.48 -8.23 8.20
CA LYS A 79 10.08 -9.18 7.27
C LYS A 79 9.42 -9.11 5.90
N ALA A 80 10.11 -9.66 4.92
CA ALA A 80 9.56 -9.93 3.61
C ALA A 80 9.93 -11.34 3.17
N GLU A 81 9.01 -11.99 2.48
CA GLU A 81 9.16 -13.34 1.94
C GLU A 81 8.71 -13.35 0.48
N GLY A 82 9.34 -14.20 -0.33
CA GLY A 82 9.09 -14.26 -1.77
C GLY A 82 9.60 -13.04 -2.55
N ASP A 83 9.31 -13.03 -3.84
CA ASP A 83 9.77 -12.03 -4.79
C ASP A 83 8.70 -11.74 -5.86
N GLY A 84 8.85 -10.58 -6.51
CA GLY A 84 7.91 -10.07 -7.51
C GLY A 84 6.46 -10.10 -7.02
N ASP A 85 5.59 -10.72 -7.81
CA ASP A 85 4.16 -10.83 -7.55
C ASP A 85 3.82 -11.76 -6.37
N THR A 86 4.73 -12.67 -5.99
CA THR A 86 4.52 -13.57 -4.84
C THR A 86 4.95 -12.94 -3.51
N ARG A 87 5.62 -11.79 -3.56
CA ARG A 87 6.16 -11.11 -2.39
C ARG A 87 5.07 -10.79 -1.37
N VAL A 88 5.37 -11.08 -0.11
CA VAL A 88 4.58 -10.70 1.07
C VAL A 88 5.47 -9.95 2.04
N GLU A 89 4.97 -8.85 2.59
CA GLU A 89 5.66 -8.07 3.61
C GLU A 89 4.82 -8.03 4.88
N THR A 90 5.49 -8.17 6.02
CA THR A 90 4.89 -8.15 7.35
C THR A 90 5.32 -6.89 8.10
N TYR A 91 4.37 -6.27 8.80
CA TYR A 91 4.54 -4.99 9.50
C TYR A 91 3.93 -5.03 10.90
N ALA A 92 4.56 -4.34 11.85
CA ALA A 92 3.91 -3.92 13.08
C ALA A 92 3.23 -2.56 12.85
N VAL A 93 1.89 -2.54 12.92
CA VAL A 93 1.10 -1.32 12.71
C VAL A 93 0.64 -0.79 14.07
N LYS A 94 1.08 0.41 14.43
CA LYS A 94 0.64 1.11 15.64
C LYS A 94 -0.67 1.83 15.37
N PHE A 95 -1.59 1.80 16.32
CA PHE A 95 -2.84 2.56 16.26
C PHE A 95 -2.90 3.59 17.39
N ALA A 96 -3.62 4.69 17.16
CA ALA A 96 -3.71 5.78 18.14
C ALA A 96 -4.33 5.36 19.49
N GLY A 97 -5.11 4.28 19.53
CA GLY A 97 -5.63 3.66 20.76
C GLY A 97 -4.59 2.89 21.58
N GLY A 98 -3.30 2.97 21.22
CA GLY A 98 -2.18 2.38 21.97
C GLY A 98 -1.90 0.91 21.68
N LYS A 99 -2.71 0.27 20.83
CA LYS A 99 -2.50 -1.12 20.40
C LYS A 99 -1.60 -1.17 19.17
N THR A 100 -0.83 -2.25 19.06
CA THR A 100 -0.06 -2.59 17.86
C THR A 100 -0.62 -3.90 17.32
N ALA A 101 -0.84 -4.00 16.01
CA ALA A 101 -1.22 -5.25 15.38
C ALA A 101 -0.20 -5.64 14.33
N ILE A 102 0.07 -6.94 14.20
CA ILE A 102 0.95 -7.46 13.17
C ILE A 102 0.11 -7.78 11.94
N TRP A 103 0.50 -7.25 10.79
CA TRP A 103 -0.22 -7.40 9.53
C TRP A 103 0.72 -7.85 8.43
N SER A 104 0.24 -8.72 7.56
CA SER A 104 0.91 -9.06 6.30
C SER A 104 0.09 -8.54 5.12
N ILE A 105 0.78 -8.12 4.07
CA ILE A 105 0.19 -7.68 2.80
C ILE A 105 1.09 -8.12 1.64
N GLY A 106 0.49 -8.54 0.51
CA GLY A 106 1.27 -9.01 -0.62
C GLY A 106 0.45 -9.70 -1.71
N HIS A 107 1.10 -10.63 -2.40
CA HIS A 107 0.53 -11.36 -3.53
C HIS A 107 -0.01 -10.41 -4.61
N ARG A 108 0.88 -9.54 -5.14
CA ARG A 108 0.45 -8.53 -6.11
C ARG A 108 0.05 -9.19 -7.42
N LYS A 109 -1.01 -8.67 -8.05
CA LYS A 109 -1.44 -9.01 -9.40
C LYS A 109 -1.94 -7.74 -10.08
N ASP A 110 -1.41 -7.44 -11.26
CA ASP A 110 -1.78 -6.25 -12.04
C ASP A 110 -1.68 -4.96 -11.21
N GLY A 111 -0.65 -4.89 -10.36
CA GLY A 111 -0.38 -3.76 -9.48
C GLY A 111 -1.18 -3.72 -8.16
N LYS A 112 -2.17 -4.59 -7.96
CA LYS A 112 -3.05 -4.63 -6.79
C LYS A 112 -2.70 -5.77 -5.84
N PHE A 113 -3.05 -5.65 -4.56
CA PHE A 113 -2.76 -6.67 -3.54
C PHE A 113 -3.81 -7.79 -3.55
N GLY A 114 -3.34 -9.03 -3.58
CA GLY A 114 -4.17 -10.23 -3.52
C GLY A 114 -4.38 -10.76 -2.11
N ALA A 115 -3.57 -10.35 -1.14
CA ALA A 115 -3.75 -10.73 0.26
C ALA A 115 -3.42 -9.59 1.23
N ALA A 116 -4.21 -9.49 2.28
CA ALA A 116 -3.86 -8.78 3.50
C ALA A 116 -4.55 -9.43 4.70
N TYR A 117 -3.82 -9.66 5.79
CA TYR A 117 -4.36 -10.35 6.97
C TYR A 117 -3.61 -9.97 8.25
N SER A 118 -4.33 -9.98 9.37
CA SER A 118 -3.75 -9.78 10.70
C SER A 118 -3.21 -11.09 11.26
N LEU A 119 -2.05 -11.01 11.92
CA LEU A 119 -1.41 -12.10 12.66
C LEU A 119 -1.65 -11.99 14.18
N GLY A 120 -2.44 -11.01 14.61
CA GLY A 120 -2.74 -10.75 16.02
C GLY A 120 -2.27 -9.39 16.53
N GLN A 121 -2.48 -9.16 17.81
CA GLN A 121 -2.11 -7.95 18.56
C GLN A 121 -1.23 -8.32 19.73
#